data_AF-A0A6L3MP85-F1
#
_entry.id   AF-A0A6L3MP85-F1
#
_cell.length_a   1.000
_cell.length_b   1.000
_cell.length_c   1.000
_cell.angle_alpha   90.00
_cell.angle_beta   90.00
_cell.angle_gamma   90.00
#
_symmetry.space_group_name_H-M   'P 1'
#
loop_
_entity.id
_entity.type
_entity.pdbx_description
1 polymer ?
#
loop_
_entity_poly.entity_id
_entity_poly.type
_entity_poly.pdbx_seq_one_letter_code
_entity_poly.pdbx_strand_id
1 'polypeptide(L)'
;MAPITDKNGAVVFPDRSTAWLKEGTFPNVENLRQVEPGLTKEQVYALIREPHFDEGLFGVHVWNYIFNFHTSNKPGYVTCQYQIQYDDDYRVKATYWKEPACVTLLAEHRGVKDE
;
A
#
# COMPACT_ATOMS: atom_id res chain seq x y z
N MET A 1 4.97 -18.70 3.79
CA MET A 1 4.48 -18.02 5.01
C MET A 1 2.96 -17.76 5.02
N ALA A 2 2.33 -17.84 6.20
CA ALA A 2 0.97 -17.32 6.44
C ALA A 2 1.00 -15.78 6.56
N PRO A 3 -0.12 -15.06 6.34
CA PRO A 3 -0.17 -13.62 6.60
C PRO A 3 0.23 -13.28 8.03
N ILE A 4 1.01 -12.21 8.20
CA ILE A 4 1.38 -11.66 9.49
C ILE A 4 0.16 -10.90 10.02
N THR A 5 -0.47 -11.45 11.06
CA THR A 5 -1.68 -10.92 11.69
C THR A 5 -1.52 -10.83 13.20
N ASP A 6 -2.42 -10.11 13.87
CA ASP A 6 -2.55 -10.19 15.32
C ASP A 6 -3.11 -11.55 15.77
N LYS A 7 -3.26 -11.70 17.10
CA LYS A 7 -3.82 -12.89 17.75
C LYS A 7 -5.26 -13.22 17.33
N ASN A 8 -5.97 -12.28 16.72
CA ASN A 8 -7.35 -12.44 16.25
C ASN A 8 -7.42 -12.70 14.73
N GLY A 9 -6.27 -12.79 14.04
CA GLY A 9 -6.21 -12.97 12.60
C GLY A 9 -6.42 -11.67 11.80
N ALA A 10 -6.40 -10.51 12.44
CA ALA A 10 -6.51 -9.21 11.76
C ALA A 10 -5.14 -8.70 11.33
N VAL A 11 -5.06 -8.10 10.14
CA VAL A 11 -3.83 -7.42 9.67
C VAL A 11 -3.59 -6.17 10.50
N VAL A 12 -2.38 -6.05 11.06
CA VAL A 12 -1.99 -4.91 11.90
C VAL A 12 -1.31 -3.85 11.04
N PHE A 13 -1.78 -2.61 11.16
CA PHE A 13 -1.15 -1.46 10.53
C PHE A 13 -0.49 -0.58 11.60
N PRO A 14 0.69 0.00 11.31
CA PRO A 14 1.31 0.97 12.22
C PRO A 14 0.45 2.23 12.37
N ASP A 15 0.65 2.94 13.48
CA ASP A 15 0.05 4.27 13.68
C ASP A 15 0.67 5.26 12.70
N ARG A 16 -0.14 6.03 11.97
CA ARG A 16 0.36 6.98 10.94
C ARG A 16 1.39 7.96 11.48
N SER A 17 1.32 8.34 12.75
CA SER A 17 2.25 9.28 13.37
C SER A 17 3.69 8.76 13.46
N THR A 18 3.89 7.43 13.35
CA THR A 18 5.21 6.79 13.36
C THR A 18 5.85 6.72 11.97
N ALA A 19 5.14 7.11 10.92
CA ALA A 19 5.70 7.21 9.58
C ALA A 19 6.83 8.24 9.54
N TRP A 20 7.89 7.94 8.80
CA TRP A 20 8.91 8.93 8.47
C TRP A 20 8.43 9.88 7.36
N LEU A 21 7.45 9.46 6.55
CA LEU A 21 6.72 10.29 5.58
C LEU A 21 5.25 10.43 5.99
N LYS A 22 4.98 11.36 6.91
CA LYS A 22 3.69 11.51 7.61
C LYS A 22 2.55 11.97 6.71
N GLU A 23 2.89 12.81 5.75
CA GLU A 23 1.96 13.40 4.78
C GLU A 23 1.51 12.39 3.73
N GLY A 24 2.26 11.28 3.58
CA GLY A 24 2.06 10.31 2.52
C GLY A 24 2.40 10.84 1.13
N THR A 25 2.08 10.05 0.11
CA THR A 25 2.33 10.41 -1.30
C THR A 25 1.07 10.24 -2.13
N PHE A 26 1.04 10.86 -3.31
CA PHE A 26 0.02 10.59 -4.33
C PHE A 26 0.60 9.55 -5.30
N PRO A 27 0.27 8.26 -5.15
CA PRO A 27 0.87 7.23 -5.98
C PRO A 27 0.41 7.37 -7.44
N ASN A 28 1.25 6.94 -8.38
CA ASN A 28 0.76 6.63 -9.71
C ASN A 28 -0.15 5.41 -9.61
N VAL A 29 -1.44 5.61 -9.87
CA VAL A 29 -2.47 4.59 -9.70
C VAL A 29 -2.24 3.39 -10.63
N GLU A 30 -1.77 3.62 -11.86
CA GLU A 30 -1.48 2.53 -12.80
C GLU A 30 -0.32 1.65 -12.32
N ASN A 31 0.73 2.26 -11.74
CA ASN A 31 1.81 1.49 -11.15
C ASN A 31 1.36 0.73 -9.90
N LEU A 32 0.59 1.36 -9.01
CA LEU A 32 0.12 0.73 -7.78
C LEU A 32 -0.78 -0.49 -8.07
N ARG A 33 -1.59 -0.44 -9.15
CA ARG A 33 -2.40 -1.59 -9.58
C ARG A 33 -1.59 -2.79 -10.07
N GLN A 34 -0.33 -2.59 -10.45
CA GLN A 34 0.55 -3.68 -10.88
C GLN A 34 1.20 -4.43 -9.70
N VAL A 35 0.99 -3.96 -8.46
CA VAL A 35 1.48 -4.64 -7.26
C VAL A 35 0.59 -5.85 -6.97
N GLU A 36 0.99 -7.00 -7.53
CA GLU A 36 0.29 -8.28 -7.43
C GLU A 36 1.15 -9.36 -6.73
N PRO A 37 0.56 -10.50 -6.32
CA PRO A 37 1.33 -11.61 -5.78
C PRO A 37 2.44 -12.10 -6.73
N GLY A 38 3.62 -12.39 -6.18
CA GLY A 38 4.78 -12.90 -6.91
C GLY A 38 5.85 -11.87 -7.29
N LEU A 39 5.56 -10.56 -7.19
CA LEU A 39 6.56 -9.52 -7.43
C LEU A 39 7.68 -9.55 -6.39
N THR A 40 8.92 -9.26 -6.79
CA THR A 40 10.02 -9.02 -5.84
C THR A 40 9.92 -7.64 -5.22
N LYS A 41 10.66 -7.42 -4.12
CA LYS A 41 10.84 -6.09 -3.51
C LYS A 41 11.36 -5.05 -4.51
N GLU A 42 12.29 -5.41 -5.39
CA GLU A 42 12.84 -4.50 -6.39
C GLU A 42 11.79 -4.09 -7.42
N GLN A 43 10.93 -5.03 -7.84
CA GLN A 43 9.82 -4.72 -8.76
C GLN A 43 8.79 -3.82 -8.10
N VAL A 44 8.43 -4.09 -6.83
CA VAL A 44 7.55 -3.21 -6.05
C VAL A 44 8.17 -1.83 -5.89
N TYR A 45 9.46 -1.75 -5.57
CA TYR A 45 10.19 -0.48 -5.44
C TYR A 45 10.16 0.32 -6.75
N ALA A 46 10.30 -0.32 -7.90
CA ALA A 46 10.20 0.34 -9.20
C ALA A 46 8.80 0.91 -9.48
N LEU A 47 7.75 0.27 -8.97
CA LEU A 47 6.36 0.68 -9.16
C LEU A 47 5.94 1.82 -8.21
N ILE A 48 6.15 1.62 -6.91
CA ILE A 48 5.55 2.44 -5.84
C ILE A 48 6.55 2.98 -4.82
N ARG A 49 7.86 2.80 -5.07
CA ARG A 49 8.96 3.36 -4.27
C ARG A 49 9.02 2.78 -2.85
N GLU A 50 9.86 3.39 -2.02
CA GLU A 50 10.14 2.98 -0.63
C GLU A 50 8.90 2.98 0.30
N PRO A 51 8.83 2.08 1.29
CA PRO A 51 7.77 2.08 2.31
C PRO A 51 7.89 3.30 3.23
N HIS A 52 6.77 3.87 3.69
CA HIS A 52 6.73 5.14 4.41
C HIS A 52 6.96 5.03 5.94
N PHE A 53 7.25 3.83 6.44
CA PHE A 53 7.49 3.54 7.85
C PHE A 53 8.88 2.92 8.05
N ASP A 54 9.39 2.98 9.28
CA ASP A 54 10.61 2.27 9.66
C ASP A 54 10.25 0.80 9.95
N GLU A 55 10.49 -0.05 8.96
CA GLU A 55 10.23 -1.50 9.04
C GLU A 55 11.47 -2.29 9.49
N GLY A 56 12.60 -1.61 9.73
CA GLY A 56 13.91 -2.21 9.98
C GLY A 56 14.72 -2.52 8.71
N LEU A 57 15.97 -2.98 8.91
CA LEU A 57 16.96 -3.17 7.83
C LEU A 57 17.14 -4.63 7.36
N PHE A 58 16.73 -5.62 8.16
CA PHE A 58 16.98 -7.04 7.91
C PHE A 58 15.72 -7.88 8.12
N GLY A 59 15.47 -8.86 7.26
CA GLY A 59 14.37 -9.82 7.43
C GLY A 59 12.97 -9.19 7.32
N VAL A 60 12.84 -8.05 6.64
CA VAL A 60 11.57 -7.31 6.58
C VAL A 60 10.60 -8.00 5.65
N HIS A 61 9.51 -8.55 6.17
CA HIS A 61 8.45 -9.15 5.37
C HIS A 61 7.19 -8.29 5.25
N VAL A 62 7.19 -7.09 5.82
CA VAL A 62 6.05 -6.17 5.78
C VAL A 62 6.52 -4.79 5.35
N TRP A 63 5.87 -4.21 4.35
CA TRP A 63 6.06 -2.82 3.95
C TRP A 63 4.75 -2.06 4.08
N ASN A 64 4.75 -0.96 4.82
CA ASN A 64 3.59 -0.09 4.98
C ASN A 64 3.77 1.24 4.23
N TYR A 65 2.65 1.76 3.73
CA TYR A 65 2.56 2.98 2.94
C TYR A 65 1.41 3.86 3.42
N ILE A 66 1.52 5.15 3.14
CA ILE A 66 0.46 6.16 3.29
C ILE A 66 0.23 6.79 1.92
N PHE A 67 -0.92 6.51 1.31
CA PHE A 67 -1.28 7.01 -0.01
C PHE A 67 -2.46 7.97 0.04
N ASN A 68 -2.39 9.02 -0.77
CA ASN A 68 -3.42 10.02 -0.93
C ASN A 68 -4.07 9.86 -2.31
N PHE A 69 -5.39 9.80 -2.35
CA PHE A 69 -6.17 9.70 -3.60
C PHE A 69 -7.11 10.89 -3.72
N HIS A 70 -7.11 11.54 -4.89
CA HIS A 70 -8.02 12.65 -5.16
C HIS A 70 -9.47 12.15 -5.23
N THR A 71 -10.39 12.94 -4.67
CA THR A 71 -11.82 12.63 -4.72
C THR A 71 -12.44 13.28 -5.95
N SER A 72 -13.06 12.48 -6.84
CA SER A 72 -13.60 12.98 -8.12
C SER A 72 -14.70 14.03 -7.98
N ASN A 73 -15.43 14.05 -6.86
CA ASN A 73 -16.65 14.84 -6.70
C ASN A 73 -16.50 16.07 -5.78
N LYS A 74 -15.34 16.29 -5.16
CA LYS A 74 -15.09 17.42 -4.25
C LYS A 74 -13.59 17.79 -4.23
N PRO A 75 -13.23 19.07 -4.03
CA PRO A 75 -11.85 19.45 -3.76
C PRO A 75 -11.34 18.71 -2.52
N GLY A 76 -10.23 18.00 -2.66
CA GLY A 76 -9.60 17.28 -1.55
C GLY A 76 -8.97 15.95 -1.97
N TYR A 77 -8.60 15.18 -0.97
CA TYR A 77 -8.09 13.82 -1.10
C TYR A 77 -8.48 13.02 0.14
N VAL A 78 -8.47 11.69 -0.01
CA VAL A 78 -8.50 10.78 1.14
C VAL A 78 -7.11 10.21 1.35
N THR A 79 -6.76 9.94 2.60
CA THR A 79 -5.53 9.24 2.97
C THR A 79 -5.84 7.80 3.37
N CYS A 80 -5.07 6.87 2.83
CA CYS A 80 -5.24 5.44 2.97
C CYS A 80 -3.93 4.80 3.44
N GLN A 81 -4.01 3.83 4.36
CA GLN A 81 -2.87 2.97 4.67
C GLN A 81 -2.92 1.70 3.82
N TYR A 82 -1.79 1.40 3.18
CA TYR A 82 -1.59 0.23 2.34
C TYR A 82 -0.45 -0.60 2.89
N GLN A 83 -0.60 -1.92 2.91
CA GLN A 83 0.42 -2.83 3.39
C GLN A 83 0.67 -3.94 2.37
N ILE A 84 1.95 -4.24 2.17
CA ILE A 84 2.41 -5.40 1.41
C ILE A 84 3.04 -6.37 2.39
N GLN A 85 2.63 -7.64 2.32
CA GLN A 85 3.29 -8.73 3.02
C GLN A 85 4.01 -9.64 2.03
N TYR A 86 5.28 -9.92 2.30
CA TYR A 86 6.15 -10.77 1.50
C TYR A 86 6.25 -12.16 2.12
N ASP A 87 6.38 -13.21 1.30
CA ASP A 87 6.69 -14.56 1.77
C ASP A 87 8.19 -14.74 2.09
N ASP A 88 8.56 -15.97 2.42
CA ASP A 88 9.92 -16.37 2.83
C ASP A 88 10.95 -16.15 1.71
N ASP A 89 10.51 -16.10 0.45
CA ASP A 89 11.34 -15.84 -0.74
C ASP A 89 11.32 -14.35 -1.16
N TYR A 90 10.82 -13.48 -0.27
CA TYR A 90 10.63 -12.05 -0.51
C TYR A 90 9.79 -11.72 -1.75
N ARG A 91 8.79 -12.57 -2.03
CA ARG A 91 7.77 -12.32 -3.05
C ARG A 91 6.52 -11.77 -2.42
N VAL A 92 5.85 -10.82 -3.08
CA VAL A 92 4.56 -10.32 -2.63
C VAL A 92 3.62 -11.51 -2.44
N LYS A 93 3.14 -11.69 -1.22
CA LYS A 93 2.18 -12.74 -0.88
C LYS A 93 0.77 -12.22 -0.90
N ALA A 94 0.57 -11.05 -0.29
CA ALA A 94 -0.72 -10.40 -0.16
C ALA A 94 -0.56 -8.89 0.08
N THR A 95 -1.64 -8.17 -0.22
CA THR A 95 -1.73 -6.72 -0.07
C THR A 95 -3.00 -6.35 0.67
N TYR A 96 -2.95 -5.34 1.52
CA TYR A 96 -4.05 -4.98 2.40
C TYR A 96 -4.27 -3.47 2.42
N TRP A 97 -5.54 -3.08 2.43
CA TRP A 97 -5.98 -1.72 2.72
C TRP A 97 -6.53 -1.68 4.13
N LYS A 98 -6.09 -0.69 4.93
CA LYS A 98 -6.66 -0.48 6.26
C LYS A 98 -8.09 0.06 6.17
N GLU A 99 -8.30 1.02 5.28
CA GLU A 99 -9.61 1.61 5.00
C GLU A 99 -10.23 0.93 3.76
N PRO A 100 -11.32 0.14 3.89
CA PRO A 100 -11.91 -0.60 2.78
C PRO A 100 -12.36 0.29 1.60
N ALA A 101 -12.76 1.54 1.90
CA ALA A 101 -13.20 2.51 0.89
C ALA A 101 -12.09 2.86 -0.14
N CYS A 102 -10.82 2.66 0.19
CA CYS A 102 -9.70 2.98 -0.68
C CYS A 102 -9.56 2.04 -1.87
N VAL A 103 -10.04 0.80 -1.75
CA VAL A 103 -10.11 -0.15 -2.87
C VAL A 103 -11.03 0.39 -3.98
N THR A 104 -12.14 1.03 -3.61
CA THR A 104 -13.10 1.58 -4.57
C THR A 104 -12.51 2.75 -5.35
N LEU A 105 -11.73 3.62 -4.70
CA LEU A 105 -11.08 4.76 -5.35
C LEU A 105 -10.03 4.34 -6.38
N LEU A 106 -9.33 3.23 -6.12
CA LEU A 106 -8.46 2.60 -7.12
C LEU A 106 -9.24 2.09 -8.33
N ALA A 107 -10.46 1.58 -8.15
CA ALA A 107 -11.30 1.12 -9.24
C ALA A 107 -11.89 2.28 -10.05
N GLU A 108 -12.31 3.38 -9.40
CA GLU A 108 -12.90 4.56 -10.03
C GLU A 108 -11.95 5.28 -10.99
N HIS A 109 -10.65 5.32 -10.67
CA HIS A 109 -9.62 5.86 -11.56
C HIS A 109 -9.44 5.07 -12.87
N ARG A 110 -10.11 3.92 -13.08
CA ARG A 110 -10.16 3.25 -14.40
C ARG A 110 -11.15 3.91 -15.36
N GLY A 111 -12.07 4.72 -14.85
CA GLY A 111 -13.21 5.26 -15.60
C GLY A 111 -13.00 6.66 -16.20
N VAL A 112 -11.93 7.36 -15.84
CA VAL A 112 -11.59 8.65 -16.47
C VAL A 112 -10.81 8.34 -17.74
N LYS A 113 -11.53 7.90 -18.78
CA LYS A 113 -11.00 7.91 -20.14
C LYS A 113 -10.84 9.36 -20.57
N ASP A 114 -9.66 9.64 -21.10
CA ASP A 114 -9.26 10.84 -21.81
C ASP A 114 -10.39 11.39 -22.71
N GLU A 115 -10.66 12.69 -22.58
CA GLU A 115 -11.34 13.50 -23.60
C GLU A 115 -10.32 14.05 -24.60
#